data_AF-A0A1V6CE78-F1
#
_entry.id   AF-A0A1V6CE78-F1
#
_cell.length_a   1.000
_cell.length_b   1.000
_cell.length_c   1.000
_cell.angle_alpha   90.00
_cell.angle_beta   90.00
_cell.angle_gamma   90.00
#
_symmetry.space_group_name_H-M   'P 1'
#
loop_
_entity.id
_entity.type
_entity.pdbx_description
1 polymer ?
#
loop_
_entity_poly.entity_id
_entity_poly.type
_entity_poly.pdbx_seq_one_letter_code
_entity_poly.pdbx_strand_id
1 'polypeptide(L)'
;MKDTFLQHRIIADILKEDTTISYAEWQSRVFRPIKPFYKDLDRLIMAKTTGLVKANPYKWNSQSKQTARQCLTKQKWNFSHENLPYRPDGVAAFVQLSDYESGALHVILWGMSWWGKKKDSLPILELFESTKGDGKLVESPSTIGYSGTFLRIFSNTMTIEEVLALKHDIKDEISDDIAGIVNRMNDYLSKP
;
A
#
# COMPACT_ATOMS: atom_id res chain seq x y z
N MET A 1 25.88 4.99 -18.52
CA MET A 1 24.92 4.13 -17.80
C MET A 1 23.97 5.02 -17.04
N LYS A 2 22.73 5.19 -17.52
CA LYS A 2 21.73 6.06 -16.89
C LYS A 2 21.11 5.32 -15.70
N ASP A 3 21.51 5.69 -14.49
CA ASP A 3 20.72 5.74 -13.25
C ASP A 3 19.63 4.66 -13.03
N THR A 4 19.94 3.39 -13.29
CA THR A 4 18.99 2.26 -13.19
C THR A 4 18.39 2.11 -11.78
N PHE A 5 19.06 2.65 -10.76
CA PHE A 5 18.66 2.57 -9.35
C PHE A 5 18.40 3.94 -8.70
N LEU A 6 18.09 4.97 -9.49
CA LEU A 6 17.73 6.29 -8.96
C LEU A 6 16.51 6.21 -8.03
N GLN A 7 15.54 5.34 -8.34
CA GLN A 7 14.33 5.17 -7.52
C GLN A 7 14.63 4.54 -6.16
N HIS A 8 15.53 3.57 -6.10
CA HIS A 8 15.97 2.97 -4.82
C HIS A 8 16.59 4.02 -3.90
N ARG A 9 17.44 4.88 -4.46
CA ARG A 9 18.05 6.00 -3.71
C ARG A 9 17.01 7.00 -3.23
N ILE A 10 16.05 7.39 -4.08
CA ILE A 10 14.95 8.28 -3.68
C ILE A 10 14.15 7.67 -2.52
N ILE A 11 13.78 6.40 -2.60
CA ILE A 11 13.04 5.71 -1.53
C ILE A 11 13.89 5.66 -0.26
N ALA A 12 15.14 5.22 -0.36
CA ALA A 12 16.07 5.14 0.76
C ALA A 12 16.29 6.49 1.45
N ASP A 13 16.42 7.58 0.70
CA ASP A 13 16.59 8.92 1.24
C ASP A 13 15.33 9.40 1.96
N ILE A 14 14.16 9.15 1.37
CA ILE A 14 12.88 9.49 2.00
C ILE A 14 12.68 8.73 3.31
N LEU A 15 12.98 7.43 3.33
CA LEU A 15 12.85 6.61 4.53
C LEU A 15 13.80 7.04 5.65
N LYS A 16 14.82 7.87 5.38
CA LYS A 16 15.71 8.45 6.41
C LYS A 16 15.19 9.77 6.98
N GLU A 17 14.16 10.37 6.40
CA GLU A 17 13.71 11.70 6.82
C GLU A 17 13.12 11.68 8.23
N ASP A 18 13.39 12.74 8.98
CA ASP A 18 12.89 12.92 10.34
C ASP A 18 11.38 13.18 10.31
N THR A 19 10.63 12.32 10.98
CA THR A 19 9.16 12.35 11.01
C THR A 19 8.61 13.55 11.79
N THR A 20 9.45 14.25 12.55
CA THR A 20 9.11 15.41 13.38
C THR A 20 9.17 16.75 12.64
N ILE A 21 9.78 16.82 11.45
CA ILE A 21 9.88 18.07 10.66
C ILE A 21 8.50 18.64 10.30
N SER A 22 8.44 19.91 9.90
CA SER A 22 7.18 20.54 9.55
C SER A 22 6.52 19.90 8.31
N TYR A 23 5.20 20.04 8.17
CA TYR A 23 4.49 19.48 7.01
C TYR A 23 4.95 20.11 5.68
N ALA A 24 5.28 21.41 5.68
CA ALA A 24 5.78 22.09 4.50
C ALA A 24 7.14 21.53 4.05
N GLU A 25 8.04 21.28 5.00
CA GLU A 25 9.32 20.62 4.73
C GLU A 25 9.11 19.18 4.26
N TRP A 26 8.22 18.43 4.91
CA TRP A 26 7.85 17.07 4.51
C TRP A 26 7.34 17.00 3.07
N GLN A 27 6.50 17.94 2.65
CA GLN A 27 6.03 17.99 1.27
C GLN A 27 7.19 18.18 0.26
N SER A 28 8.17 19.00 0.60
CA SER A 28 9.31 19.27 -0.27
C SER A 28 10.29 18.10 -0.32
N ARG A 29 10.55 17.44 0.81
CA ARG A 29 11.56 16.37 0.94
C ARG A 29 11.02 14.98 0.60
N VAL A 30 9.72 14.74 0.82
CA VAL A 30 9.11 13.42 0.66
C VAL A 30 8.10 13.40 -0.47
N PHE A 31 7.05 14.22 -0.39
CA PHE A 31 5.92 14.11 -1.33
C PHE A 31 6.30 14.46 -2.77
N ARG A 32 7.06 15.53 -2.98
CA ARG A 32 7.50 15.91 -4.35
C ARG A 32 8.46 14.87 -4.94
N PRO A 33 9.50 14.41 -4.23
CA PRO A 33 10.44 13.43 -4.78
C PRO A 33 9.84 12.04 -5.01
N ILE A 34 8.87 11.57 -4.21
CA ILE A 34 8.25 10.24 -4.42
C ILE A 34 7.22 10.21 -5.54
N LYS A 35 6.68 11.37 -5.95
CA LYS A 35 5.58 11.43 -6.91
C LYS A 35 5.88 10.73 -8.26
N PRO A 36 7.07 10.87 -8.87
CA PRO A 36 7.43 10.14 -10.09
C PRO A 36 7.40 8.61 -9.89
N PHE A 37 7.88 8.11 -8.75
CA PHE A 37 7.84 6.69 -8.40
C PHE A 37 6.40 6.15 -8.40
N TYR A 38 5.48 6.85 -7.71
CA TYR A 38 4.07 6.44 -7.68
C TYR A 38 3.38 6.54 -9.03
N LYS A 39 3.74 7.53 -9.86
CA LYS A 39 3.21 7.65 -11.22
C LYS A 39 3.64 6.46 -12.09
N ASP A 40 4.88 6.00 -11.95
CA ASP A 40 5.36 4.81 -12.67
C ASP A 40 4.69 3.53 -12.17
N LEU A 41 4.56 3.37 -10.84
CA LEU A 41 3.85 2.25 -10.24
C LEU A 41 2.39 2.17 -10.69
N ASP A 42 1.68 3.31 -10.71
CA ASP A 42 0.30 3.37 -11.22
C ASP A 42 0.22 2.77 -12.63
N ARG A 43 1.15 3.14 -13.52
CA ARG A 43 1.17 2.63 -14.89
C ARG A 43 1.46 1.14 -14.94
N LEU A 44 2.43 0.67 -14.16
CA LEU A 44 2.85 -0.75 -14.15
C LEU A 44 1.75 -1.65 -13.58
N ILE A 45 1.17 -1.29 -12.44
CA ILE A 45 0.11 -2.06 -11.79
C ILE A 45 -1.13 -2.12 -12.67
N MET A 46 -1.57 -1.00 -13.24
CA MET A 46 -2.73 -0.99 -14.13
C MET A 46 -2.50 -1.76 -15.44
N ALA A 47 -1.24 -1.94 -15.88
CA ALA A 47 -0.91 -2.76 -17.04
C ALA A 47 -0.86 -4.26 -16.71
N LYS A 48 -0.50 -4.63 -15.47
CA LYS A 48 -0.34 -6.02 -15.03
C LYS A 48 -1.58 -6.63 -14.38
N THR A 49 -2.58 -5.83 -14.03
CA THR A 49 -3.73 -6.29 -13.26
C THR A 49 -5.06 -5.97 -13.94
N THR A 50 -5.99 -6.91 -13.86
CA THR A 50 -7.41 -6.69 -14.15
C THR A 50 -8.16 -6.65 -12.82
N GLY A 51 -9.01 -5.65 -12.62
CA GLY A 51 -9.81 -5.50 -11.39
C GLY A 51 -9.29 -4.48 -10.38
N LEU A 52 -8.12 -3.86 -10.61
CA LEU A 52 -7.71 -2.67 -9.85
C LEU A 52 -8.17 -1.39 -10.55
N VAL A 53 -8.73 -0.46 -9.78
CA VAL A 53 -9.02 0.91 -10.21
C VAL A 53 -8.28 1.88 -9.32
N LYS A 54 -7.76 2.97 -9.91
CA LYS A 54 -7.05 3.98 -9.14
C LYS A 54 -7.96 4.57 -8.06
N ALA A 55 -7.54 4.50 -6.80
CA ALA A 55 -8.28 5.15 -5.73
C ALA A 55 -8.18 6.67 -5.88
N ASN A 56 -9.26 7.38 -5.59
CA ASN A 56 -9.20 8.83 -5.55
C ASN A 56 -8.20 9.25 -4.47
N PRO A 57 -7.24 10.13 -4.78
CA PRO A 57 -6.34 10.66 -3.76
C PRO A 57 -7.18 11.30 -2.67
N TYR A 58 -6.84 11.02 -1.42
CA TYR A 58 -7.54 11.54 -0.25
C TYR A 58 -7.64 13.08 -0.35
N LYS A 59 -8.86 13.61 -0.45
CA LYS A 59 -9.11 15.07 -0.52
C LYS A 59 -9.07 15.63 0.90
N TRP A 60 -8.18 16.60 1.09
CA TRP A 60 -7.79 17.14 2.38
C TRP A 60 -8.84 18.06 3.03
N ASN A 61 -8.88 18.06 4.37
CA ASN A 61 -9.36 19.17 5.19
C ASN A 61 -8.27 19.57 6.21
N SER A 62 -8.24 20.83 6.62
CA SER A 62 -7.08 21.49 7.25
C SER A 62 -6.70 21.06 8.67
N GLN A 63 -7.37 20.07 9.26
CA GLN A 63 -7.30 19.81 10.70
C GLN A 63 -6.49 18.56 11.11
N SER A 64 -6.02 17.74 10.16
CA SER A 64 -5.42 16.42 10.46
C SER A 64 -3.94 16.29 10.04
N LYS A 65 -3.00 16.84 10.80
CA LYS A 65 -1.59 16.95 10.35
C LYS A 65 -0.82 15.61 10.28
N GLN A 66 -1.01 14.69 11.23
CA GLN A 66 -0.25 13.43 11.28
C GLN A 66 -0.81 12.37 10.32
N THR A 67 -2.12 12.14 10.36
CA THR A 67 -2.79 11.22 9.43
C THR A 67 -2.68 11.69 7.97
N ALA A 68 -2.61 13.00 7.71
CA ALA A 68 -2.35 13.50 6.36
C ALA A 68 -0.98 13.07 5.80
N ARG A 69 0.09 13.04 6.61
CA ARG A 69 1.41 12.59 6.14
C ARG A 69 1.40 11.12 5.77
N GLN A 70 0.81 10.28 6.63
CA GLN A 70 0.59 8.84 6.37
C GLN A 70 -0.23 8.61 5.08
N CYS A 71 -1.24 9.45 4.82
CA CYS A 71 -2.02 9.36 3.59
C CYS A 71 -1.23 9.74 2.33
N LEU A 72 -0.28 10.68 2.42
CA LEU A 72 0.52 11.13 1.27
C LEU A 72 1.71 10.22 0.97
N THR A 73 2.20 9.47 1.94
CA THR A 73 3.21 8.44 1.73
C THR A 73 2.62 7.13 1.26
N LYS A 74 1.31 7.08 0.97
CA LYS A 74 0.59 5.87 0.58
C LYS A 74 -0.10 6.05 -0.77
N GLN A 75 0.21 5.14 -1.69
CA GLN A 75 -0.54 4.97 -2.93
C GLN A 75 -1.52 3.79 -2.77
N LYS A 76 -2.74 3.91 -3.31
CA LYS A 76 -3.78 2.87 -3.22
C LYS A 76 -4.50 2.66 -4.55
N TRP A 77 -4.93 1.42 -4.78
CA TRP A 77 -5.81 1.03 -5.88
C TRP A 77 -6.93 0.17 -5.31
N ASN A 78 -8.18 0.54 -5.57
CA ASN A 78 -9.32 -0.23 -5.10
C ASN A 78 -9.48 -1.47 -5.97
N PHE A 79 -9.69 -2.60 -5.33
CA PHE A 79 -10.00 -3.85 -5.99
C PHE A 79 -11.52 -3.96 -6.19
N SER A 80 -11.91 -4.19 -7.44
CA SER A 80 -13.29 -4.29 -7.88
C SER A 80 -13.51 -5.63 -8.57
N HIS A 81 -14.48 -6.38 -8.04
CA HIS A 81 -14.94 -7.64 -8.60
C HIS A 81 -16.44 -7.78 -8.30
N GLU A 82 -17.22 -8.35 -9.21
CA GLU A 82 -18.68 -8.46 -9.05
C GLU A 82 -19.10 -9.32 -7.85
N ASN A 83 -18.35 -10.41 -7.61
CA ASN A 83 -18.56 -11.33 -6.48
C ASN A 83 -17.88 -10.89 -5.18
N LEU A 84 -17.39 -9.65 -5.08
CA LEU A 84 -16.82 -9.16 -3.83
C LEU A 84 -17.94 -9.11 -2.77
N PRO A 85 -17.76 -9.71 -1.58
CA PRO A 85 -18.85 -9.86 -0.61
C PRO A 85 -19.36 -8.54 0.00
N TYR A 86 -18.69 -7.41 -0.27
CA TYR A 86 -19.01 -6.09 0.29
C TYR A 86 -18.77 -4.98 -0.72
N ARG A 87 -18.94 -3.72 -0.28
CA ARG A 87 -18.83 -2.54 -1.15
C ARG A 87 -17.57 -2.57 -2.03
N PRO A 88 -17.66 -2.14 -3.30
CA PRO A 88 -16.58 -2.24 -4.28
C PRO A 88 -15.34 -1.39 -3.95
N ASP A 89 -15.39 -0.55 -2.93
CA ASP A 89 -14.27 0.26 -2.41
C ASP A 89 -13.59 -0.37 -1.17
N GLY A 90 -14.09 -1.50 -0.67
CA GLY A 90 -13.69 -2.05 0.63
C GLY A 90 -12.29 -2.65 0.66
N VAL A 91 -11.83 -3.23 -0.45
CA VAL A 91 -10.50 -3.84 -0.56
C VAL A 91 -9.62 -2.99 -1.45
N ALA A 92 -8.40 -2.70 -1.02
CA ALA A 92 -7.45 -1.91 -1.79
C ALA A 92 -6.04 -2.48 -1.73
N ALA A 93 -5.40 -2.62 -2.89
CA ALA A 93 -3.96 -2.73 -3.00
C ALA A 93 -3.30 -1.42 -2.52
N PHE A 94 -2.13 -1.51 -1.92
CA PHE A 94 -1.41 -0.35 -1.45
C PHE A 94 0.10 -0.51 -1.47
N VAL A 95 0.79 0.61 -1.59
CA VAL A 95 2.22 0.78 -1.34
C VAL A 95 2.37 1.96 -0.39
N GLN A 96 3.16 1.80 0.67
CA GLN A 96 3.31 2.81 1.71
C GLN A 96 4.78 2.92 2.12
N LEU A 97 5.30 4.15 2.13
CA LEU A 97 6.49 4.48 2.91
C LEU A 97 6.04 4.69 4.35
N SER A 98 6.44 3.76 5.21
CA SER A 98 5.98 3.68 6.58
C SER A 98 6.99 4.32 7.50
N ASP A 99 6.60 5.48 8.01
CA ASP A 99 7.38 6.25 8.99
C ASP A 99 6.55 6.56 10.25
N TYR A 100 5.35 5.97 10.36
CA TYR A 100 4.39 6.32 11.40
C TYR A 100 3.65 5.10 11.98
N GLU A 101 4.05 3.88 11.64
CA GLU A 101 3.60 2.66 12.30
C GLU A 101 4.74 2.18 13.22
N SER A 102 4.48 2.06 14.53
CA SER A 102 5.54 1.81 15.54
C SER A 102 6.30 0.49 15.35
N GLY A 103 5.78 -0.44 14.54
CA GLY A 103 6.45 -1.67 14.14
C GLY A 103 6.94 -1.70 12.68
N ALA A 104 6.88 -0.57 11.98
CA ALA A 104 7.25 -0.44 10.57
C ALA A 104 7.75 0.99 10.32
N LEU A 105 8.76 1.44 11.08
CA LEU A 105 9.45 2.71 10.83
C LEU A 105 10.55 2.50 9.80
N HIS A 106 10.79 3.48 8.93
CA HIS A 106 11.88 3.48 7.95
C HIS A 106 11.83 2.30 6.96
N VAL A 107 10.62 1.84 6.63
CA VAL A 107 10.40 0.75 5.68
C VAL A 107 9.44 1.15 4.57
N ILE A 108 9.62 0.58 3.39
CA ILE A 108 8.58 0.50 2.37
C ILE A 108 7.84 -0.81 2.50
N LEU A 109 6.51 -0.79 2.42
CA LEU A 109 5.69 -1.99 2.51
C LEU A 109 4.50 -1.92 1.55
N TRP A 110 4.02 -3.09 1.11
CA TRP A 110 2.91 -3.18 0.18
C TRP A 110 2.09 -4.47 0.34
N GLY A 111 0.90 -4.46 -0.22
CA GLY A 111 0.01 -5.61 -0.24
C GLY A 111 -1.45 -5.19 -0.37
N MET A 112 -2.35 -5.89 0.31
CA MET A 112 -3.80 -5.65 0.26
C MET A 112 -4.32 -5.21 1.62
N SER A 113 -5.28 -4.30 1.64
CA SER A 113 -5.90 -3.82 2.87
C SER A 113 -7.41 -3.76 2.72
N TRP A 114 -8.11 -3.98 3.83
CA TRP A 114 -9.55 -3.80 3.93
C TRP A 114 -9.90 -3.09 5.23
N TRP A 115 -10.84 -2.16 5.15
CA TRP A 115 -11.42 -1.48 6.30
C TRP A 115 -12.94 -1.53 6.23
N GLY A 116 -13.58 -2.04 7.27
CA GLY A 116 -15.03 -2.14 7.32
C GLY A 116 -15.56 -2.46 8.71
N LYS A 117 -16.82 -2.89 8.78
CA LYS A 117 -17.46 -3.23 10.06
C LYS A 117 -16.99 -4.60 10.53
N LYS A 118 -16.82 -4.79 11.84
CA LYS A 118 -16.39 -6.07 12.41
C LYS A 118 -17.24 -7.28 11.98
N LYS A 119 -18.56 -7.11 11.84
CA LYS A 119 -19.46 -8.18 11.37
C LYS A 119 -19.18 -8.66 9.94
N ASP A 120 -18.47 -7.86 9.16
CA ASP A 120 -18.17 -8.09 7.75
C ASP A 120 -16.72 -8.60 7.56
N SER A 121 -15.95 -8.79 8.64
CA SER A 121 -14.52 -9.11 8.54
C SER A 121 -14.24 -10.58 8.21
N LEU A 122 -15.12 -11.51 8.57
CA LEU A 122 -14.86 -12.95 8.41
C LEU A 122 -14.70 -13.37 6.94
N PRO A 123 -15.61 -13.01 6.01
CA PRO A 123 -15.41 -13.39 4.60
C PRO A 123 -14.21 -12.72 3.95
N ILE A 124 -13.82 -11.53 4.43
CA ILE A 124 -12.57 -10.88 3.99
C ILE A 124 -11.35 -11.59 4.54
N LEU A 125 -11.40 -12.05 5.79
CA LEU A 125 -10.33 -12.84 6.40
C LEU A 125 -10.12 -14.14 5.61
N GLU A 126 -11.20 -14.85 5.27
CA GLU A 126 -11.15 -16.07 4.44
C GLU A 126 -10.57 -15.81 3.04
N LEU A 127 -11.02 -14.72 2.38
CA LEU A 127 -10.46 -14.28 1.11
C LEU A 127 -8.96 -13.98 1.23
N PHE A 128 -8.54 -13.25 2.27
CA PHE A 128 -7.15 -12.87 2.47
C PHE A 128 -6.27 -14.09 2.81
N GLU A 129 -6.72 -14.98 3.68
CA GLU A 129 -6.01 -16.24 3.98
C GLU A 129 -5.81 -17.10 2.73
N SER A 130 -6.82 -17.14 1.86
CA SER A 130 -6.77 -17.91 0.61
C SER A 130 -5.86 -17.30 -0.47
N THR A 131 -5.51 -16.01 -0.35
CA THR A 131 -4.86 -15.26 -1.44
C THR A 131 -3.53 -14.62 -1.05
N LYS A 132 -3.17 -14.62 0.25
CA LYS A 132 -1.95 -14.00 0.76
C LYS A 132 -0.65 -14.62 0.24
N GLY A 133 -0.65 -15.90 -0.15
CA GLY A 133 0.58 -16.63 -0.45
C GLY A 133 1.53 -16.64 0.75
N ASP A 134 2.79 -16.27 0.52
CA ASP A 134 3.81 -16.11 1.57
C ASP A 134 3.66 -14.81 2.38
N GLY A 135 2.72 -13.95 1.99
CA GLY A 135 2.44 -12.71 2.70
C GLY A 135 1.93 -12.92 4.13
N LYS A 136 2.15 -11.90 4.97
CA LYS A 136 1.71 -11.86 6.37
C LYS A 136 0.36 -11.19 6.49
N LEU A 137 -0.62 -11.91 7.04
CA LEU A 137 -1.92 -11.34 7.42
C LEU A 137 -1.83 -10.71 8.80
N VAL A 138 -2.31 -9.47 8.92
CA VAL A 138 -2.39 -8.71 10.17
C VAL A 138 -3.81 -8.20 10.34
N GLU A 139 -4.39 -8.51 11.49
CA GLU A 139 -5.62 -7.91 11.97
C GLU A 139 -5.29 -6.82 12.99
N SER A 140 -5.90 -5.65 12.85
CA SER A 140 -5.78 -4.57 13.81
C SER A 140 -7.17 -4.11 14.26
N PRO A 141 -7.45 -4.12 15.58
CA PRO A 141 -8.68 -3.53 16.09
C PRO A 141 -8.68 -2.02 15.81
N SER A 142 -9.87 -1.46 15.59
CA SER A 142 -10.04 -0.03 15.35
C SER A 142 -9.39 0.85 16.42
N THR A 143 -8.81 1.97 16.00
CA THR A 143 -8.38 3.06 16.88
C THR A 143 -9.58 3.82 17.45
N ILE A 144 -9.36 4.49 18.60
CA ILE A 144 -10.36 5.28 19.33
C ILE A 144 -11.08 6.25 18.38
N GLY A 145 -12.41 6.15 18.30
CA GLY A 145 -13.27 7.06 17.52
C GLY A 145 -13.89 6.47 16.25
N TYR A 146 -13.51 5.26 15.82
CA TYR A 146 -14.11 4.59 14.67
C TYR A 146 -14.46 3.14 15.03
N SER A 147 -15.70 2.69 14.76
CA SER A 147 -16.11 1.30 14.97
C SER A 147 -15.84 0.48 13.70
N GLY A 148 -14.68 -0.17 13.63
CA GLY A 148 -14.28 -0.95 12.44
C GLY A 148 -13.25 -2.03 12.72
N THR A 149 -13.02 -2.88 11.73
CA THR A 149 -11.93 -3.86 11.70
C THR A 149 -11.04 -3.54 10.52
N PHE A 150 -9.74 -3.59 10.75
CA PHE A 150 -8.75 -3.42 9.71
C PHE A 150 -8.01 -4.73 9.47
N LEU A 151 -8.01 -5.17 8.21
CA LEU A 151 -7.30 -6.37 7.77
C LEU A 151 -6.25 -5.96 6.75
N ARG A 152 -5.03 -6.51 6.84
CA ARG A 152 -3.96 -6.28 5.88
C ARG A 152 -3.22 -7.56 5.55
N ILE A 153 -2.98 -7.79 4.27
CA ILE A 153 -1.90 -8.65 3.79
C ILE A 153 -0.71 -7.74 3.52
N PHE A 154 0.42 -8.02 4.16
CA PHE A 154 1.72 -7.50 3.74
C PHE A 154 2.37 -8.55 2.84
N SER A 155 2.48 -8.24 1.55
CA SER A 155 3.23 -9.08 0.61
C SER A 155 4.71 -9.04 0.96
N ASN A 156 5.21 -7.83 1.19
CA ASN A 156 6.59 -7.59 1.53
C ASN A 156 6.75 -6.30 2.34
N THR A 157 7.88 -6.22 3.05
CA THR A 157 8.35 -5.07 3.81
C THR A 157 9.85 -5.02 3.63
N MET A 158 10.38 -3.88 3.18
CA MET A 158 11.82 -3.70 2.96
C MET A 158 12.36 -2.51 3.74
N THR A 159 13.49 -2.72 4.43
CA THR A 159 14.29 -1.65 5.03
C THR A 159 15.06 -0.88 3.97
N ILE A 160 15.67 0.23 4.37
CA ILE A 160 16.56 1.03 3.53
C ILE A 160 17.67 0.16 2.92
N GLU A 161 18.31 -0.67 3.72
CA GLU A 161 19.42 -1.54 3.30
C GLU A 161 18.96 -2.56 2.27
N GLU A 162 17.79 -3.15 2.47
CA GLU A 162 17.19 -4.12 1.54
C GLU A 162 16.85 -3.46 0.21
N VAL A 163 16.23 -2.26 0.23
CA VAL A 163 15.93 -1.47 -0.97
C VAL A 163 17.20 -1.16 -1.75
N LEU A 164 18.29 -0.77 -1.07
CA LEU A 164 19.56 -0.44 -1.72
C LEU A 164 20.33 -1.67 -2.22
N ALA A 165 20.05 -2.85 -1.68
CA ALA A 165 20.69 -4.11 -2.07
C ALA A 165 19.99 -4.80 -3.27
N LEU A 166 18.79 -4.33 -3.65
CA LEU A 166 18.06 -4.87 -4.80
C LEU A 166 18.88 -4.78 -6.09
N LYS A 167 18.90 -5.88 -6.85
CA LYS A 167 19.61 -5.98 -8.14
C LYS A 167 18.71 -5.64 -9.33
N HIS A 168 17.44 -5.34 -9.07
CA HIS A 168 16.39 -5.03 -10.04
C HIS A 168 15.54 -3.86 -9.53
N ASP A 169 14.72 -3.26 -10.40
CA ASP A 169 13.87 -2.14 -10.00
C ASP A 169 12.81 -2.61 -8.99
N ILE A 170 12.70 -1.92 -7.86
CA ILE A 170 11.72 -2.23 -6.81
C ILE A 170 10.28 -2.11 -7.32
N LYS A 171 10.05 -1.29 -8.34
CA LYS A 171 8.73 -1.16 -8.96
C LYS A 171 8.28 -2.48 -9.59
N ASP A 172 9.21 -3.25 -10.15
CA ASP A 172 8.90 -4.53 -10.76
C ASP A 172 8.48 -5.51 -9.67
N GLU A 173 9.28 -5.64 -8.59
CA GLU A 173 8.96 -6.43 -7.39
C GLU A 173 7.54 -6.13 -6.86
N ILE A 174 7.26 -4.85 -6.58
CA ILE A 174 5.98 -4.39 -6.05
C ILE A 174 4.84 -4.76 -7.02
N SER A 175 5.04 -4.52 -8.31
CA SER A 175 4.00 -4.74 -9.32
C SER A 175 3.67 -6.21 -9.52
N ASP A 176 4.68 -7.08 -9.46
CA ASP A 176 4.53 -8.53 -9.61
C ASP A 176 3.85 -9.14 -8.39
N ASP A 177 4.24 -8.72 -7.19
CA ASP A 177 3.61 -9.11 -5.93
C ASP A 177 2.12 -8.75 -5.90
N ILE A 178 1.79 -7.49 -6.20
CA ILE A 178 0.40 -7.01 -6.22
C ILE A 178 -0.40 -7.76 -7.29
N ALA A 179 0.17 -7.96 -8.49
CA ALA A 179 -0.50 -8.72 -9.54
C ALA A 179 -0.75 -10.17 -9.14
N GLY A 180 0.21 -10.81 -8.48
CA GLY A 180 0.05 -12.16 -7.94
C GLY A 180 -1.11 -12.28 -6.96
N ILE A 181 -1.24 -11.33 -6.02
CA ILE A 181 -2.35 -11.34 -5.06
C ILE A 181 -3.69 -11.07 -5.77
N VAL A 182 -3.75 -10.08 -6.65
CA VAL A 182 -4.97 -9.72 -7.40
C VAL A 182 -5.45 -10.87 -8.26
N ASN A 183 -4.55 -11.58 -8.95
CA ASN A 183 -4.92 -12.74 -9.76
C ASN A 183 -5.50 -13.86 -8.89
N ARG A 184 -4.87 -14.18 -7.75
CA ARG A 184 -5.43 -15.16 -6.80
C ARG A 184 -6.79 -14.75 -6.25
N MET A 185 -7.02 -13.46 -6.02
CA MET A 185 -8.33 -12.95 -5.60
C MET A 185 -9.38 -13.09 -6.69
N ASN A 186 -9.06 -12.75 -7.94
CA ASN A 186 -9.95 -12.96 -9.08
C ASN A 186 -10.30 -14.45 -9.25
N ASP A 187 -9.29 -15.34 -9.18
CA ASP A 187 -9.49 -16.78 -9.27
C ASP A 187 -10.37 -17.31 -8.14
N TYR A 188 -10.18 -16.84 -6.92
CA TYR A 188 -11.00 -17.21 -5.77
C TYR A 188 -12.46 -16.78 -5.96
N LEU A 189 -12.69 -15.54 -6.39
CA LEU A 189 -14.02 -14.95 -6.55
C LEU A 189 -14.75 -15.40 -7.83
N SER A 190 -14.04 -16.01 -8.78
CA SER A 190 -14.61 -16.58 -10.01
C SER A 190 -14.99 -18.06 -9.87
N LYS A 191 -14.71 -18.69 -8.72
CA LYS A 191 -15.14 -20.06 -8.46
C LYS A 191 -16.67 -20.10 -8.32
N PRO A 192 -17.35 -21.07 -8.97
CA PRO A 192 -18.80 -21.23 -8.89
C PRO A 192 -19.29 -21.64 -7.50
#